data_AF-A0A7S0TEM9-F1
#
_entry.id   AF-A0A7S0TEM9-F1
#
_cell.length_a   1.000
_cell.length_b   1.000
_cell.length_c   1.000
_cell.angle_alpha   90.00
_cell.angle_beta   90.00
_cell.angle_gamma   90.00
#
_symmetry.space_group_name_H-M   'P 1'
#
loop_
_entity.id
_entity.type
_entity.pdbx_description
1 polymer ?
#
loop_
_entity_poly.entity_id
_entity_poly.type
_entity_poly.pdbx_seq_one_letter_code
_entity_poly.pdbx_strand_id
1 'polypeptide(L)'
;QPRGSVTTIETPVSYAVPVEESEIHYDPLDRNSFMSANMTKMSGPSGTSSKASRKMDTTQFTELIREGYSTGLARALVENVDTFDFRFWLVDNSGSMLIGDGHRYVPTGKGDGSIKAVPSTRWAEITETVRYHAKLASLLDSPTIFQLLNNPNLRTISQRFSVCEHGEAHAASEVAEALSIMRKVSPSGVTPLTKHIWDIQQHISAMAHDLRKKGKKVALILATDGLPTDEQGCGGQEVT
;
A
#
# COMPACT_ATOMS: atom_id res chain seq x y z
N GLN A 1 16.69 -46.34 -12.09
CA GLN A 1 16.14 -45.05 -12.56
C GLN A 1 16.34 -44.01 -11.46
N PRO A 2 16.87 -42.81 -11.73
CA PRO A 2 17.31 -41.90 -10.69
C PRO A 2 16.14 -41.11 -10.07
N ARG A 3 16.26 -40.83 -8.77
CA ARG A 3 15.35 -39.98 -7.99
C ARG A 3 15.50 -38.52 -8.45
N GLY A 4 14.42 -37.93 -8.93
CA GLY A 4 14.37 -36.51 -9.27
C GLY A 4 14.45 -35.65 -8.01
N SER A 5 15.41 -34.73 -7.97
CA SER A 5 15.54 -33.69 -6.96
C SER A 5 14.34 -32.74 -7.03
N VAL A 6 13.63 -32.59 -5.92
CA VAL A 6 12.60 -31.56 -5.75
C VAL A 6 13.32 -30.24 -5.53
N THR A 7 13.34 -29.39 -6.56
CA THR A 7 13.83 -28.02 -6.43
C THR A 7 12.74 -27.18 -5.78
N THR A 8 12.90 -26.85 -4.51
CA THR A 8 12.07 -25.83 -3.84
C THR A 8 12.31 -24.49 -4.54
N ILE A 9 11.30 -24.01 -5.24
CA ILE A 9 11.28 -22.65 -5.80
C ILE A 9 10.97 -21.72 -4.63
N GLU A 10 11.98 -20.99 -4.15
CA GLU A 10 11.77 -19.91 -3.19
C GLU A 10 10.96 -18.81 -3.89
N THR A 11 9.68 -18.69 -3.53
CA THR A 11 8.89 -17.52 -3.90
C THR A 11 9.39 -16.32 -3.11
N PRO A 12 9.86 -15.24 -3.75
CA PRO A 12 10.29 -14.05 -3.04
C PRO A 12 9.10 -13.46 -2.28
N VAL A 13 9.24 -13.35 -0.96
CA VAL A 13 8.27 -12.69 -0.08
C VAL A 13 8.85 -11.32 0.27
N SER A 14 8.14 -10.25 -0.08
CA SER A 14 8.51 -8.90 0.35
C SER A 14 8.49 -8.82 1.88
N TYR A 15 9.62 -8.46 2.49
CA TYR A 15 9.75 -8.25 3.93
C TYR A 15 9.97 -6.77 4.22
N ALA A 16 9.33 -6.27 5.28
CA ALA A 16 9.59 -4.92 5.79
C ALA A 16 10.83 -4.97 6.69
N VAL A 17 11.79 -4.08 6.45
CA VAL A 17 12.93 -3.86 7.36
C VAL A 17 12.51 -2.79 8.37
N PRO A 18 12.53 -3.08 9.69
CA PRO A 18 12.33 -2.06 10.70
C PRO A 18 13.49 -1.06 10.63
N VAL A 19 13.19 0.23 10.53
CA VAL A 19 14.20 1.28 10.71
C VAL A 19 14.43 1.43 12.21
N GLU A 20 15.68 1.33 12.66
CA GLU A 20 16.02 1.53 14.08
C GLU A 20 15.90 3.01 14.45
N GLU A 21 15.40 3.31 15.66
CA GLU A 21 15.17 4.70 16.12
C GLU A 21 16.44 5.57 16.09
N SER A 22 17.63 4.97 16.17
CA SER A 22 18.91 5.67 16.12
C SER A 22 19.31 6.18 14.73
N GLU A 23 18.61 5.78 13.66
CA GLU A 23 18.92 6.20 12.28
C GLU A 23 18.03 7.38 11.80
N ILE A 24 17.14 7.89 12.66
CA ILE A 24 16.26 9.02 12.33
C ILE A 24 17.03 10.33 12.53
N HIS A 25 17.68 10.81 11.47
CA HIS A 25 18.31 12.14 11.46
C HIS A 25 17.24 13.23 11.27
N TYR A 26 17.02 14.08 12.29
CA TYR A 26 16.16 15.26 12.17
C TYR A 26 16.94 16.38 11.46
N ASP A 27 16.56 16.72 10.22
CA ASP A 27 17.11 17.88 9.51
C ASP A 27 16.22 19.13 9.73
N PRO A 28 16.75 20.23 10.31
CA PRO A 28 15.97 21.41 10.65
C PRO A 28 15.83 22.41 9.48
N LEU A 29 15.51 21.95 8.26
CA LEU A 29 15.27 22.85 7.12
C LEU A 29 13.85 23.44 7.09
N ASP A 30 13.81 24.66 6.56
CA ASP A 30 12.87 25.76 6.78
C ASP A 30 11.37 25.43 6.63
N ARG A 31 10.64 25.50 7.76
CA ARG A 31 9.20 25.23 7.88
C ARG A 31 8.30 26.22 7.14
N ASN A 32 8.80 27.40 6.75
CA ASN A 32 7.93 28.51 6.35
C ASN A 32 7.75 28.69 4.84
N SER A 33 8.57 28.08 3.98
CA SER A 33 8.56 28.37 2.54
C SER A 33 7.47 27.65 1.72
N PHE A 34 6.81 26.62 2.26
CA PHE A 34 5.96 25.71 1.47
C PHE A 34 4.47 25.69 1.86
N MET A 35 4.03 26.56 2.78
CA MET A 35 2.66 26.56 3.34
C MET A 35 1.53 27.06 2.41
N SER A 36 1.80 27.31 1.12
CA SER A 36 0.81 27.95 0.21
C SER A 36 0.06 27.01 -0.73
N ALA A 37 0.32 25.70 -0.72
CA ALA A 37 -0.48 24.76 -1.51
C ALA A 37 -1.63 24.23 -0.67
N ASN A 38 -2.86 24.29 -1.20
CA ASN A 38 -4.08 23.73 -0.62
C ASN A 38 -3.85 22.30 -0.11
N MET A 39 -3.52 22.15 1.18
CA MET A 39 -3.40 20.85 1.82
C MET A 39 -4.77 20.20 1.78
N THR A 40 -4.91 19.13 0.99
CA THR A 40 -6.07 18.25 1.05
C THR A 40 -6.16 17.75 2.49
N LYS A 41 -7.16 18.23 3.22
CA LYS A 41 -7.36 17.95 4.64
C LYS A 41 -7.46 16.43 4.82
N MET A 42 -6.37 15.78 5.23
CA MET A 42 -6.43 14.39 5.66
C MET A 42 -7.04 14.39 7.05
N SER A 43 -8.37 14.36 7.13
CA SER A 43 -8.95 13.61 8.24
C SER A 43 -8.35 12.21 8.13
N GLY A 44 -7.71 11.71 9.20
CA GLY A 44 -7.56 10.26 9.33
C GLY A 44 -8.93 9.60 9.08
N PRO A 45 -8.99 8.28 8.81
CA PRO A 45 -10.26 7.60 8.55
C PRO A 45 -11.34 8.14 9.48
N SER A 46 -12.48 8.59 8.94
CA SER A 46 -13.53 9.23 9.74
C SER A 46 -13.90 8.30 10.89
N GLY A 47 -13.37 8.58 12.07
CA GLY A 47 -13.23 7.58 13.12
C GLY A 47 -11.90 6.84 13.02
N THR A 48 -10.91 7.31 13.78
CA THR A 48 -10.03 6.39 14.50
C THR A 48 -10.96 5.50 15.29
N SER A 49 -11.38 4.39 14.69
CA SER A 49 -12.54 3.67 15.16
C SER A 49 -12.29 3.29 16.61
N SER A 50 -13.18 3.70 17.49
CA SER A 50 -13.34 3.17 18.83
C SER A 50 -13.78 1.69 18.79
N LYS A 51 -13.30 0.92 17.81
CA LYS A 51 -13.41 -0.54 17.79
C LYS A 51 -12.52 -1.00 18.93
N ALA A 52 -13.17 -1.47 20.00
CA ALA A 52 -12.52 -2.19 21.09
C ALA A 52 -11.52 -3.21 20.53
N SER A 53 -10.45 -3.52 21.28
CA SER A 53 -9.43 -4.54 20.95
C SER A 53 -10.06 -5.67 20.13
N ARG A 54 -9.64 -5.82 18.87
CA ARG A 54 -10.28 -6.76 17.95
C ARG A 54 -9.77 -8.14 18.32
N LYS A 55 -10.44 -8.79 19.27
CA LYS A 55 -10.15 -10.20 19.58
C LYS A 55 -10.14 -10.99 18.27
N MET A 56 -9.12 -11.81 18.11
CA MET A 56 -8.91 -12.70 16.96
C MET A 56 -10.25 -13.29 16.50
N ASP A 57 -10.76 -12.83 15.36
CA ASP A 57 -11.98 -13.39 14.79
C ASP A 57 -11.61 -14.71 14.11
N THR A 58 -12.08 -15.81 14.69
CA THR A 58 -11.92 -17.18 14.16
C THR A 58 -12.34 -17.27 12.68
N THR A 59 -13.28 -16.40 12.25
CA THR A 59 -13.75 -16.32 10.87
C THR A 59 -12.65 -15.84 9.92
N GLN A 60 -12.02 -14.69 10.19
CA GLN A 60 -10.95 -14.14 9.35
C GLN A 60 -9.77 -15.09 9.22
N PHE A 61 -9.38 -15.73 10.33
CA PHE A 61 -8.33 -16.74 10.33
C PHE A 61 -8.68 -17.93 9.42
N THR A 62 -9.90 -18.46 9.53
CA THR A 62 -10.36 -19.59 8.72
C THR A 62 -10.39 -19.25 7.23
N GLU A 63 -10.83 -18.04 6.89
CA GLU A 63 -10.88 -17.56 5.51
C GLU A 63 -9.46 -17.41 4.92
N LEU A 64 -8.48 -16.91 5.68
CA LEU A 64 -7.07 -16.88 5.25
C LEU A 64 -6.52 -18.29 4.97
N ILE A 65 -6.82 -19.27 5.82
CA ILE A 65 -6.43 -20.66 5.55
C ILE A 65 -7.07 -21.16 4.24
N ARG A 66 -8.33 -20.82 4.00
CA ARG A 66 -9.05 -21.20 2.77
C ARG A 66 -8.43 -20.56 1.51
N GLU A 67 -7.93 -19.34 1.63
CA GLU A 67 -7.18 -18.64 0.56
C GLU A 67 -5.74 -19.18 0.38
N GLY A 68 -5.32 -20.17 1.18
CA GLY A 68 -4.04 -20.87 1.02
C GLY A 68 -2.90 -20.32 1.88
N TYR A 69 -3.18 -19.44 2.83
CA TYR A 69 -2.15 -18.93 3.74
C TYR A 69 -1.72 -20.02 4.73
N SER A 70 -0.42 -20.06 5.04
CA SER A 70 0.06 -20.93 6.11
C SER A 70 -0.49 -20.46 7.46
N THR A 71 -0.69 -21.40 8.39
CA THR A 71 -1.22 -21.11 9.74
C THR A 71 -0.43 -20.01 10.46
N GLY A 72 0.90 -20.03 10.35
CA GLY A 72 1.77 -19.02 10.95
C GLY A 72 1.56 -17.63 10.33
N LEU A 73 1.49 -17.55 8.99
CA LEU A 73 1.26 -16.28 8.29
C LEU A 73 -0.14 -15.74 8.55
N ALA A 74 -1.17 -16.57 8.51
CA ALA A 74 -2.53 -16.18 8.80
C ALA A 74 -2.66 -15.60 10.22
N ARG A 75 -2.04 -16.25 11.21
CA ARG A 75 -2.00 -15.73 12.59
C ARG A 75 -1.28 -14.39 12.66
N ALA A 76 -0.10 -14.29 12.07
CA ALA A 76 0.69 -13.05 12.07
C ALA A 76 -0.09 -11.90 11.42
N LEU A 77 -0.82 -12.14 10.32
CA LEU A 77 -1.65 -11.13 9.66
C LEU A 77 -2.78 -10.64 10.58
N VAL A 78 -3.51 -11.55 11.23
CA VAL A 78 -4.61 -11.19 12.14
C VAL A 78 -4.09 -10.41 13.36
N GLU A 79 -2.99 -10.85 13.98
CA GLU A 79 -2.37 -10.15 15.11
C GLU A 79 -1.86 -8.75 14.70
N ASN A 80 -1.39 -8.59 13.46
CA ASN A 80 -0.90 -7.31 12.95
C ASN A 80 -2.03 -6.27 12.81
N VAL A 81 -3.28 -6.69 12.56
CA VAL A 81 -4.44 -5.78 12.49
C VAL A 81 -4.65 -5.01 13.79
N ASP A 82 -4.35 -5.62 14.93
CA ASP A 82 -4.47 -4.96 16.23
C ASP A 82 -3.30 -4.00 16.53
N THR A 83 -2.19 -4.12 15.82
CA THR A 83 -1.02 -3.24 16.01
C THR A 83 -1.17 -1.92 15.24
N PHE A 84 -1.73 -1.97 14.03
CA PHE A 84 -1.81 -0.82 13.13
C PHE A 84 -3.21 -0.21 13.11
N ASP A 85 -3.30 1.12 13.21
CA ASP A 85 -4.57 1.86 13.07
C ASP A 85 -5.06 1.80 11.62
N PHE A 86 -4.15 2.06 10.68
CA PHE A 86 -4.37 1.93 9.25
C PHE A 86 -3.05 1.74 8.49
N ARG A 87 -3.19 1.34 7.22
CA ARG A 87 -2.09 1.28 6.24
C ARG A 87 -2.28 2.38 5.21
N PHE A 88 -1.22 3.08 4.87
CA PHE A 88 -1.22 4.12 3.87
C PHE A 88 -0.29 3.74 2.72
N TRP A 89 -0.85 3.58 1.53
CA TRP A 89 -0.11 3.27 0.31
C TRP A 89 0.03 4.51 -0.55
N LEU A 90 1.26 4.93 -0.79
CA LEU A 90 1.58 5.86 -1.87
C LEU A 90 1.89 5.02 -3.11
N VAL A 91 1.01 5.12 -4.10
CA VAL A 91 1.03 4.30 -5.33
C VAL A 91 1.55 5.16 -6.47
N ASP A 92 2.72 4.80 -6.98
CA ASP A 92 3.32 5.49 -8.11
C ASP A 92 2.54 5.22 -9.41
N ASN A 93 2.09 6.31 -10.01
CA ASN A 93 1.47 6.34 -11.33
C ASN A 93 2.18 7.36 -12.22
N SER A 94 3.50 7.55 -12.07
CA SER A 94 4.36 8.34 -12.96
C SER A 94 4.55 7.67 -14.32
N GLY A 95 5.06 8.41 -15.31
CA GLY A 95 5.25 7.88 -16.66
C GLY A 95 6.19 6.67 -16.75
N SER A 96 7.19 6.56 -15.87
CA SER A 96 8.13 5.43 -15.84
C SER A 96 7.46 4.10 -15.50
N MET A 97 6.27 4.12 -14.88
CA MET A 97 5.49 2.91 -14.61
C MET A 97 4.96 2.22 -15.88
N LEU A 98 5.08 2.86 -17.06
CA LEU A 98 4.78 2.24 -18.35
C LEU A 98 5.92 1.36 -18.89
N ILE A 99 7.09 1.37 -18.28
CA ILE A 99 8.22 0.52 -18.67
C ILE A 99 7.82 -0.95 -18.54
N GLY A 100 8.11 -1.74 -19.58
CA GLY A 100 7.71 -3.14 -19.75
C GLY A 100 8.67 -4.16 -19.12
N ASP A 101 9.35 -3.81 -18.04
CA ASP A 101 10.30 -4.67 -17.32
C ASP A 101 9.69 -5.33 -16.06
N GLY A 102 8.40 -5.08 -15.80
CA GLY A 102 7.64 -5.73 -14.75
C GLY A 102 7.24 -7.17 -15.10
N HIS A 103 6.79 -7.91 -14.09
CA HIS A 103 6.38 -9.30 -14.25
C HIS A 103 5.08 -9.60 -13.49
N ARG A 104 4.17 -10.31 -14.15
CA ARG A 104 2.93 -10.81 -13.52
C ARG A 104 2.91 -12.31 -13.46
N TYR A 105 2.35 -12.85 -12.38
CA TYR A 105 2.21 -14.29 -12.19
C TYR A 105 0.83 -14.74 -12.64
N VAL A 106 0.76 -15.52 -13.72
CA VAL A 106 -0.50 -16.01 -14.29
C VAL A 106 -0.58 -17.54 -14.21
N PRO A 107 -1.76 -18.12 -13.91
CA PRO A 107 -1.97 -19.56 -14.03
C PRO A 107 -1.74 -20.01 -15.48
N THR A 108 -1.08 -21.14 -15.68
CA THR A 108 -0.75 -21.66 -17.03
C THR A 108 -1.94 -22.31 -17.75
N GLY A 109 -3.10 -22.40 -17.09
CA GLY A 109 -4.31 -23.04 -17.63
C GLY A 109 -4.28 -24.57 -17.66
N LYS A 110 -3.20 -25.21 -17.18
CA LYS A 110 -3.02 -26.67 -17.20
C LYS A 110 -3.78 -27.42 -16.11
N GLY A 111 -4.48 -26.71 -15.21
CA GLY A 111 -5.24 -27.30 -14.10
C GLY A 111 -4.38 -27.92 -12.98
N ASP A 112 -3.05 -27.89 -13.11
CA ASP A 112 -2.07 -28.41 -12.15
C ASP A 112 -1.63 -27.38 -11.11
N GLY A 113 -2.27 -26.19 -11.11
CA GLY A 113 -1.90 -25.08 -10.24
C GLY A 113 -0.58 -24.40 -10.64
N SER A 114 0.03 -24.77 -11.76
CA SER A 114 1.29 -24.14 -12.19
C SER A 114 1.08 -22.68 -12.57
N ILE A 115 2.03 -21.86 -12.13
CA ILE A 115 2.05 -20.41 -12.32
C ILE A 115 3.26 -20.07 -13.18
N LYS A 116 3.11 -19.11 -14.10
CA LYS A 116 4.19 -18.59 -14.93
C LYS A 116 4.30 -17.08 -14.78
N ALA A 117 5.53 -16.58 -14.65
CA ALA A 117 5.82 -15.17 -14.79
C ALA A 117 5.71 -14.76 -16.27
N VAL A 118 4.92 -13.73 -16.55
CA VAL A 118 4.77 -13.13 -17.88
C VAL A 118 5.22 -11.67 -17.84
N PRO A 119 5.96 -11.18 -18.87
CA PRO A 119 6.34 -9.78 -18.94
C PRO A 119 5.12 -8.85 -18.90
N SER A 120 5.27 -7.72 -18.23
CA SER A 120 4.24 -6.70 -18.11
C SER A 120 4.84 -5.32 -17.84
N THR A 121 4.01 -4.29 -17.77
CA THR A 121 4.47 -2.99 -17.26
C THR A 121 4.58 -3.00 -15.75
N ARG A 122 5.43 -2.14 -15.18
CA ARG A 122 5.47 -1.87 -13.73
C ARG A 122 4.09 -1.48 -13.19
N TRP A 123 3.32 -0.71 -13.96
CA TRP A 123 1.92 -0.36 -13.63
C TRP A 123 0.99 -1.57 -13.54
N ALA A 124 1.14 -2.54 -14.43
CA ALA A 124 0.31 -3.75 -14.39
C ALA A 124 0.63 -4.61 -13.15
N GLU A 125 1.92 -4.66 -12.77
CA GLU A 125 2.37 -5.33 -11.55
C GLU A 125 1.82 -4.65 -10.28
N ILE A 126 1.99 -3.33 -10.13
CA ILE A 126 1.48 -2.59 -8.96
C ILE A 126 -0.06 -2.62 -8.89
N THR A 127 -0.75 -2.66 -10.04
CA THR A 127 -2.21 -2.82 -10.08
C THR A 127 -2.66 -4.15 -9.48
N GLU A 128 -1.94 -5.25 -9.73
CA GLU A 128 -2.21 -6.54 -9.09
C GLU A 128 -1.89 -6.51 -7.59
N THR A 129 -0.80 -5.85 -7.20
CA THR A 129 -0.42 -5.65 -5.80
C THR A 129 -1.49 -4.87 -5.03
N VAL A 130 -1.96 -3.74 -5.56
CA VAL A 130 -3.06 -2.96 -4.96
C VAL A 130 -4.34 -3.79 -4.89
N ARG A 131 -4.66 -4.57 -5.93
CA ARG A 131 -5.82 -5.47 -5.92
C ARG A 131 -5.74 -6.49 -4.80
N TYR A 132 -4.57 -7.11 -4.61
CA TYR A 132 -4.34 -8.07 -3.53
C TYR A 132 -4.52 -7.39 -2.16
N HIS A 133 -3.89 -6.24 -1.94
CA HIS A 133 -3.97 -5.53 -0.66
C HIS A 133 -5.35 -4.96 -0.37
N ALA A 134 -6.11 -4.52 -1.37
CA ALA A 134 -7.50 -4.10 -1.19
C ALA A 134 -8.39 -5.26 -0.71
N LYS A 135 -8.25 -6.44 -1.32
CA LYS A 135 -8.98 -7.64 -0.88
C LYS A 135 -8.57 -8.10 0.51
N LEU A 136 -7.26 -8.09 0.77
CA LEU A 136 -6.73 -8.45 2.08
C LEU A 136 -7.19 -7.48 3.18
N ALA A 137 -7.23 -6.18 2.88
CA ALA A 137 -7.78 -5.16 3.76
C ALA A 137 -9.24 -5.46 4.13
N SER A 138 -10.07 -5.77 3.12
CA SER A 138 -11.47 -6.17 3.35
C SER A 138 -11.59 -7.45 4.18
N LEU A 139 -10.76 -8.46 3.90
CA LEU A 139 -10.77 -9.72 4.63
C LEU A 139 -10.38 -9.56 6.11
N LEU A 140 -9.41 -8.70 6.37
CA LEU A 140 -8.89 -8.41 7.71
C LEU A 140 -9.65 -7.29 8.44
N ASP A 141 -10.67 -6.69 7.81
CA ASP A 141 -11.30 -5.44 8.24
C ASP A 141 -10.26 -4.35 8.59
N SER A 142 -9.15 -4.30 7.86
CA SER A 142 -8.00 -3.44 8.14
C SER A 142 -8.04 -2.18 7.28
N PRO A 143 -8.26 -0.99 7.86
CA PRO A 143 -8.34 0.25 7.09
C PRO A 143 -7.07 0.46 6.26
N THR A 144 -7.25 0.54 4.95
CA THR A 144 -6.15 0.71 4.00
C THR A 144 -6.49 1.83 3.04
N ILE A 145 -5.64 2.85 3.04
CA ILE A 145 -5.76 4.04 2.20
C ILE A 145 -4.76 3.91 1.06
N PHE A 146 -5.20 4.22 -0.15
CA PHE A 146 -4.37 4.32 -1.34
C PHE A 146 -4.41 5.75 -1.84
N GLN A 147 -3.24 6.34 -2.07
CA GLN A 147 -3.08 7.62 -2.72
C GLN A 147 -2.19 7.45 -3.94
N LEU A 148 -2.70 7.81 -5.11
CA LEU A 148 -1.90 7.92 -6.32
C LEU A 148 -0.92 9.08 -6.17
N LEU A 149 0.32 8.87 -6.62
CA LEU A 149 1.37 9.89 -6.56
C LEU A 149 0.95 11.14 -7.37
N ASN A 150 0.59 10.93 -8.63
CA ASN A 150 0.07 11.96 -9.53
C ASN A 150 -1.46 11.96 -9.54
N ASN A 151 -2.05 13.15 -9.64
CA ASN A 151 -3.48 13.29 -9.87
C ASN A 151 -3.86 12.61 -11.21
N PRO A 152 -4.85 11.70 -11.24
CA PRO A 152 -5.23 11.01 -12.46
C PRO A 152 -5.89 11.93 -13.52
N ASN A 153 -6.21 13.19 -13.19
CA ASN A 153 -6.83 14.18 -14.07
C ASN A 153 -8.16 13.71 -14.70
N LEU A 154 -8.88 12.84 -13.99
CA LEU A 154 -10.17 12.31 -14.39
C LEU A 154 -11.25 12.83 -13.45
N ARG A 155 -12.25 13.53 -14.00
CA ARG A 155 -13.30 14.25 -13.24
C ARG A 155 -14.01 13.41 -12.16
N THR A 156 -14.11 12.11 -12.38
CA THR A 156 -14.85 11.17 -11.50
C THR A 156 -13.94 10.26 -10.67
N ILE A 157 -12.61 10.45 -10.74
CA ILE A 157 -11.65 9.60 -10.03
C ILE A 157 -10.86 10.48 -9.07
N SER A 158 -10.99 10.17 -7.78
CA SER A 158 -10.18 10.79 -6.75
C SER A 158 -8.73 10.27 -6.82
N GLN A 159 -7.77 11.13 -6.51
CA GLN A 159 -6.37 10.74 -6.31
C GLN A 159 -6.22 9.79 -5.11
N ARG A 160 -7.14 9.85 -4.15
CA ARG A 160 -7.16 9.02 -2.94
C ARG A 160 -8.44 8.20 -2.86
N PHE A 161 -8.31 6.95 -2.46
CA PHE A 161 -9.40 6.01 -2.20
C PHE A 161 -8.99 5.06 -1.06
N SER A 162 -9.93 4.31 -0.51
CA SER A 162 -9.67 3.47 0.67
C SER A 162 -10.57 2.24 0.71
N VAL A 163 -10.18 1.29 1.56
CA VAL A 163 -10.93 0.08 1.88
C VAL A 163 -10.99 -0.06 3.40
N CYS A 164 -12.16 -0.45 3.91
CA CYS A 164 -12.48 -0.55 5.33
C CYS A 164 -12.40 0.77 6.10
N GLU A 165 -12.62 1.90 5.43
CA GLU A 165 -12.68 3.22 6.09
C GLU A 165 -14.07 3.47 6.70
N HIS A 166 -15.14 3.07 5.99
CA HIS A 166 -16.52 3.32 6.42
C HIS A 166 -17.17 2.13 7.15
N GLY A 167 -16.38 1.12 7.53
CA GLY A 167 -16.82 -0.08 8.23
C GLY A 167 -17.15 -1.26 7.31
N GLU A 168 -17.44 -2.41 7.93
CA GLU A 168 -17.54 -3.72 7.25
C GLU A 168 -18.60 -3.75 6.14
N ALA A 169 -19.73 -3.08 6.35
CA ALA A 169 -20.83 -3.02 5.37
C ALA A 169 -20.43 -2.36 4.03
N HIS A 170 -19.38 -1.52 4.04
CA HIS A 170 -18.90 -0.82 2.86
C HIS A 170 -17.68 -1.48 2.21
N ALA A 171 -17.02 -2.41 2.90
CA ALA A 171 -15.75 -2.99 2.48
C ALA A 171 -15.82 -3.60 1.07
N ALA A 172 -16.89 -4.33 0.75
CA ALA A 172 -17.06 -4.93 -0.57
C ALA A 172 -17.20 -3.89 -1.70
N SER A 173 -17.97 -2.82 -1.46
CA SER A 173 -18.12 -1.72 -2.43
C SER A 173 -16.84 -0.90 -2.58
N GLU A 174 -16.11 -0.68 -1.48
CA GLU A 174 -14.83 0.03 -1.48
C GLU A 174 -13.75 -0.75 -2.23
N VAL A 175 -13.71 -2.09 -2.08
CA VAL A 175 -12.86 -2.96 -2.91
C VAL A 175 -13.22 -2.80 -4.38
N ALA A 176 -14.51 -2.88 -4.73
CA ALA A 176 -14.93 -2.74 -6.12
C ALA A 176 -14.56 -1.37 -6.71
N GLU A 177 -14.67 -0.31 -5.93
CA GLU A 177 -14.25 1.05 -6.29
C GLU A 177 -12.74 1.13 -6.51
N ALA A 178 -11.93 0.66 -5.55
CA ALA A 178 -10.47 0.63 -5.65
C ALA A 178 -10.00 -0.08 -6.94
N LEU A 179 -10.59 -1.24 -7.25
CA LEU A 179 -10.30 -1.97 -8.48
C LEU A 179 -10.76 -1.24 -9.75
N SER A 180 -11.88 -0.52 -9.66
CA SER A 180 -12.39 0.29 -10.77
C SER A 180 -11.48 1.48 -11.05
N ILE A 181 -10.97 2.14 -10.01
CA ILE A 181 -10.01 3.25 -10.11
C ILE A 181 -8.71 2.76 -10.75
N MET A 182 -8.08 1.72 -10.21
CA MET A 182 -6.81 1.21 -10.73
C MET A 182 -6.89 0.77 -12.20
N ARG A 183 -8.05 0.27 -12.64
CA ARG A 183 -8.28 -0.09 -14.05
C ARG A 183 -8.44 1.12 -14.98
N LYS A 184 -8.93 2.25 -14.48
CA LYS A 184 -9.21 3.46 -15.27
C LYS A 184 -8.04 4.44 -15.32
N VAL A 185 -7.19 4.42 -14.30
CA VAL A 185 -6.02 5.29 -14.23
C VAL A 185 -4.92 4.77 -15.15
N SER A 186 -4.27 5.69 -15.85
CA SER A 186 -3.06 5.44 -16.63
C SER A 186 -1.90 6.20 -16.01
N PRO A 187 -0.68 5.63 -15.99
CA PRO A 187 0.48 6.35 -15.51
C PRO A 187 0.81 7.58 -16.35
N SER A 188 1.18 8.67 -15.69
CA SER A 188 1.57 9.95 -16.30
C SER A 188 2.27 10.85 -15.27
N GLY A 189 2.98 11.87 -15.73
CA GLY A 189 3.65 12.83 -14.85
C GLY A 189 4.98 12.32 -14.31
N VAL A 190 5.47 13.03 -13.29
CA VAL A 190 6.80 12.86 -12.67
C VAL A 190 6.69 12.14 -11.33
N THR A 191 7.79 12.01 -10.58
CA THR A 191 7.83 11.24 -9.33
C THR A 191 8.17 12.15 -8.14
N PRO A 192 7.28 13.08 -7.72
CA PRO A 192 7.55 14.08 -6.67
C PRO A 192 7.52 13.49 -5.25
N LEU A 193 8.26 12.41 -5.02
CA LEU A 193 8.16 11.55 -3.84
C LEU A 193 8.41 12.32 -2.54
N THR A 194 9.41 13.22 -2.51
CA THR A 194 9.79 14.02 -1.34
C THR A 194 8.61 14.84 -0.80
N LYS A 195 7.88 15.53 -1.70
CA LYS A 195 6.72 16.34 -1.33
C LYS A 195 5.61 15.51 -0.70
N HIS A 196 5.29 14.36 -1.32
CA HIS A 196 4.25 13.48 -0.81
C HIS A 196 4.62 12.86 0.55
N ILE A 197 5.88 12.47 0.74
CA ILE A 197 6.36 11.96 2.03
C ILE A 197 6.21 13.05 3.10
N TRP A 198 6.57 14.29 2.80
CA TRP A 198 6.45 15.40 3.74
C TRP A 198 4.99 15.66 4.12
N ASP A 199 4.08 15.71 3.15
CA ASP A 199 2.65 15.89 3.40
C ASP A 199 2.08 14.76 4.28
N ILE A 200 2.46 13.51 4.02
CA ILE A 200 2.06 12.36 4.82
C ILE A 200 2.64 12.46 6.24
N GLN A 201 3.90 12.84 6.38
CA GLN A 201 4.57 13.04 7.67
C GLN A 201 3.85 14.10 8.51
N GLN A 202 3.51 15.25 7.92
CA GLN A 202 2.79 16.32 8.63
C GLN A 202 1.44 15.83 9.15
N HIS A 203 0.70 15.07 8.33
CA HIS A 203 -0.58 14.52 8.73
C HIS A 203 -0.47 13.44 9.82
N ILE A 204 0.48 12.52 9.71
CA ILE A 204 0.72 11.51 10.77
C ILE A 204 1.17 12.19 12.06
N SER A 205 2.00 13.24 11.97
CA SER A 205 2.45 14.02 13.14
C SER A 205 1.29 14.68 13.87
N ALA A 206 0.29 15.18 13.13
CA ALA A 206 -0.91 15.77 13.72
C ALA A 206 -1.77 14.78 14.54
N MET A 207 -1.73 13.49 14.19
CA MET A 207 -2.44 12.41 14.92
C MET A 207 -1.54 11.60 15.86
N ALA A 208 -0.25 11.91 15.94
CA ALA A 208 0.74 11.10 16.66
C ALA A 208 0.44 10.97 18.16
N HIS A 209 -0.09 12.02 18.79
CA HIS A 209 -0.50 11.98 20.19
C HIS A 209 -1.58 10.91 20.44
N ASP A 210 -2.61 10.88 19.60
CA ASP A 210 -3.74 9.96 19.76
C ASP A 210 -3.35 8.52 19.42
N LEU A 211 -2.50 8.33 18.40
CA LEU A 211 -1.93 7.02 18.07
C LEU A 211 -1.12 6.47 19.24
N ARG A 212 -0.23 7.27 19.83
CA ARG A 212 0.56 6.89 21.02
C ARG A 212 -0.33 6.56 22.21
N LYS A 213 -1.33 7.39 22.50
CA LYS A 213 -2.29 7.15 23.58
C LYS A 213 -3.04 5.82 23.41
N LYS A 214 -3.32 5.42 22.17
CA LYS A 214 -3.99 4.16 21.83
C LYS A 214 -3.04 2.97 21.66
N GLY A 215 -1.72 3.18 21.73
CA GLY A 215 -0.73 2.14 21.46
C GLY A 215 -0.75 1.65 20.00
N LYS A 216 -1.21 2.47 19.06
CA LYS A 216 -1.36 2.11 17.64
C LYS A 216 -0.23 2.69 16.79
N LYS A 217 0.06 2.00 15.68
CA LYS A 217 1.04 2.42 14.66
C LYS A 217 0.35 2.69 13.33
N VAL A 218 1.02 3.40 12.42
CA VAL A 218 0.61 3.55 11.02
C VAL A 218 1.68 2.91 10.16
N ALA A 219 1.29 2.12 9.17
CA ALA A 219 2.21 1.60 8.16
C ALA A 219 2.16 2.50 6.93
N LEU A 220 3.29 3.11 6.57
CA LEU A 220 3.45 3.81 5.29
C LEU A 220 4.14 2.86 4.30
N ILE A 221 3.48 2.59 3.19
CA ILE A 221 3.97 1.76 2.10
C ILE A 221 4.22 2.68 0.91
N LEU A 222 5.47 2.74 0.46
CA LEU A 222 5.86 3.45 -0.74
C LEU A 222 6.00 2.42 -1.86
N ALA A 223 5.12 2.49 -2.86
CA ALA A 223 5.12 1.60 -3.99
C ALA A 223 5.48 2.41 -5.25
N THR A 224 6.78 2.59 -5.45
CA THR A 224 7.40 3.39 -6.51
C THR A 224 8.46 2.58 -7.23
N ASP A 225 8.74 2.92 -8.49
CA ASP A 225 9.80 2.30 -9.28
C ASP A 225 11.18 2.93 -9.06
N GLY A 226 11.25 3.91 -8.16
CA GLY A 226 12.49 4.36 -7.54
C GLY A 226 13.33 5.23 -8.45
N LEU A 227 13.09 6.54 -8.38
CA LEU A 227 14.07 7.63 -8.28
C LEU A 227 13.23 8.88 -7.97
N PRO A 228 13.37 9.51 -6.79
CA PRO A 228 12.69 10.77 -6.51
C PRO A 228 13.05 11.79 -7.58
N THR A 229 12.05 12.49 -8.09
CA THR A 229 12.25 13.69 -8.91
C THR A 229 11.64 14.88 -8.23
N ASP A 230 12.08 16.08 -8.59
CA ASP A 230 11.38 17.30 -8.23
C ASP A 230 10.08 17.46 -9.05
N GLU A 231 9.40 18.61 -8.89
CA GLU A 231 8.18 18.94 -9.64
C GLU A 231 8.42 19.09 -11.16
N GLN A 232 9.67 19.25 -11.59
CA GLN A 232 10.06 19.34 -13.00
C GLN A 232 10.52 18.00 -13.59
N GLY A 233 10.61 16.94 -12.78
CA GLY A 233 11.06 15.62 -13.24
C GLY A 233 12.58 15.46 -13.27
N CYS A 234 13.33 16.36 -12.65
CA CYS A 234 14.77 16.23 -12.50
C CYS A 234 15.10 15.36 -11.28
N GLY A 235 16.01 14.39 -11.45
CA GLY A 235 16.52 13.55 -10.35
C GLY A 235 18.01 13.82 -10.10
N GLY A 236 18.52 13.47 -8.91
CA GLY A 236 19.93 13.65 -8.53
C GLY A 236 20.13 13.87 -7.03
N GLN A 237 21.39 13.97 -6.59
CA GLN A 237 21.78 14.20 -5.18
C GLN A 237 21.21 15.49 -4.56
N GLU A 238 20.67 16.41 -5.37
CA GLU A 238 20.11 17.69 -4.92
C GLU A 238 18.60 17.65 -4.62
N VAL A 239 17.93 16.49 -4.79
CA VAL A 239 16.46 16.34 -4.65
C VAL A 239 16.05 15.54 -3.39
N THR A 240 17.02 14.96 -2.69
CA THR A 240 16.86 14.22 -1.42
C THR A 240 17.20 15.06 -0.21
#